data_AF-A0A954P0E8-F1
#
_entry.id   AF-A0A954P0E8-F1
#
_cell.length_a   1.000
_cell.length_b   1.000
_cell.length_c   1.000
_cell.angle_alpha   90.00
_cell.angle_beta   90.00
_cell.angle_gamma   90.00
#
_symmetry.space_group_name_H-M   'P 1'
#
loop_
_entity.id
_entity.type
_entity.pdbx_description
1 polymer ?
#
loop_
_entity_poly.entity_id
_entity_poly.type
_entity_poly.pdbx_seq_one_letter_code
_entity_poly.pdbx_strand_id
1 'polypeptide(L)'
;MKQQALVVQAVRPANEQLAAALPEQSHMSADETPTKQAAVKSWLWTFVTDRFTVFAVRPSRRNEVAANLLTEDFGGMEPTNNASECSLRHSVICRKLSFGTQSAGGSRFVETLLTVIESCRQQGRDVFAWVTAAVQSRFAGQPCPSLLPGV
;
A
#
# COMPACT_ATOMS: atom_id res chain seq x y z
N MET A 1 -10.25 -22.58 -4.48
CA MET A 1 -9.97 -21.16 -4.22
C MET A 1 -8.46 -20.95 -4.29
N LYS A 2 -7.92 -20.09 -5.17
CA LYS A 2 -6.46 -19.90 -5.33
C LYS A 2 -5.89 -19.28 -4.03
N GLN A 3 -4.81 -19.85 -3.47
CA GLN A 3 -4.21 -19.42 -2.19
C GLN A 3 -3.89 -17.91 -2.13
N GLN A 4 -3.53 -17.30 -3.26
CA GLN A 4 -3.28 -15.85 -3.39
C GLN A 4 -4.50 -14.98 -3.01
N ALA A 5 -5.71 -15.41 -3.34
CA ALA A 5 -6.92 -14.66 -3.06
C ALA A 5 -7.25 -14.66 -1.57
N LEU A 6 -6.98 -15.77 -0.88
CA LEU A 6 -7.21 -15.89 0.56
C LEU A 6 -6.33 -14.91 1.33
N VAL A 7 -5.03 -14.89 1.04
CA VAL A 7 -4.07 -14.00 1.71
C VAL A 7 -4.48 -12.54 1.54
N VAL A 8 -4.75 -12.11 0.31
CA VAL A 8 -5.19 -10.72 0.05
C VAL A 8 -6.45 -10.38 0.81
N GLN A 9 -7.44 -11.28 0.84
CA GLN A 9 -8.65 -11.01 1.59
C GLN A 9 -8.39 -10.93 3.10
N ALA A 10 -7.46 -11.73 3.63
CA ALA A 10 -7.09 -11.70 5.04
C ALA A 10 -6.40 -10.40 5.45
N VAL A 11 -5.55 -9.85 4.59
CA VAL A 11 -4.76 -8.64 4.89
C VAL A 11 -5.40 -7.34 4.42
N ARG A 12 -6.39 -7.40 3.53
CA ARG A 12 -7.12 -6.24 2.98
C ARG A 12 -7.61 -5.26 4.06
N PRO A 13 -8.23 -5.70 5.18
CA PRO A 13 -8.73 -4.76 6.18
C PRO A 13 -7.62 -3.88 6.77
N ALA A 14 -6.42 -4.43 6.99
CA ALA A 14 -5.29 -3.65 7.48
C ALA A 14 -4.79 -2.63 6.45
N ASN A 15 -4.78 -2.99 5.15
CA ASN A 15 -4.44 -2.04 4.08
C ASN A 15 -5.47 -0.90 3.99
N GLU A 16 -6.76 -1.20 4.15
CA GLU A 16 -7.83 -0.20 4.19
C GLU A 16 -7.70 0.71 5.43
N GLN A 17 -7.35 0.15 6.59
CA GLN A 17 -7.07 0.93 7.81
C GLN A 17 -5.88 1.90 7.62
N LEU A 18 -4.77 1.43 7.03
CA LEU A 18 -3.62 2.29 6.75
C LEU A 18 -3.97 3.40 5.75
N ALA A 19 -4.71 3.07 4.70
CA ALA A 19 -5.17 4.06 3.73
C ALA A 19 -6.07 5.12 4.38
N ALA A 20 -6.99 4.71 5.26
CA ALA A 20 -7.86 5.64 5.98
C ALA A 20 -7.11 6.55 6.97
N ALA A 21 -5.94 6.13 7.48
CA ALA A 21 -5.13 6.91 8.40
C ALA A 21 -4.16 7.89 7.72
N LEU A 22 -3.96 7.80 6.40
CA LEU A 22 -3.10 8.73 5.65
C LEU A 22 -3.44 10.21 5.87
N PRO A 23 -4.73 10.64 5.89
CA PRO A 23 -5.10 12.05 6.05
C PRO A 23 -4.87 12.59 7.47
N GLU A 24 -4.59 11.71 8.43
CA GLU A 24 -4.32 12.10 9.82
C GLU A 24 -2.81 12.30 10.08
N GLN A 25 -1.95 12.03 9.10
CA GLN A 25 -0.50 12.10 9.29
C GLN A 25 0.01 13.54 9.14
N SER A 26 0.87 13.97 10.07
CA SER A 26 1.52 15.28 10.03
C SER A 26 2.54 15.41 8.91
N HIS A 27 3.17 14.31 8.52
CA HIS A 27 4.14 14.23 7.44
C HIS A 27 3.81 13.06 6.51
N MET A 28 3.70 13.35 5.22
CA MET A 28 3.50 12.36 4.18
C MET A 28 4.17 12.81 2.88
N SER A 29 4.92 11.89 2.27
CA SER A 29 5.41 12.04 0.90
C SER A 29 4.65 11.12 -0.04
N ALA A 30 4.42 11.56 -1.28
CA ALA A 30 3.76 10.78 -2.30
C ALA A 30 4.54 10.83 -3.61
N ASP A 31 4.71 9.67 -4.25
CA ASP A 31 5.27 9.59 -5.60
C ASP A 31 4.52 8.54 -6.43
N GLU A 32 4.58 8.69 -7.75
CA GLU A 32 3.94 7.78 -8.68
C GLU A 32 4.89 7.27 -9.75
N THR A 33 4.76 5.98 -10.06
CA THR A 33 5.42 5.39 -11.22
C THR A 33 4.39 4.84 -12.20
N PRO A 34 4.56 5.02 -13.52
CA PRO A 34 3.75 4.33 -14.51
C PRO A 34 3.77 2.81 -14.30
N THR A 35 2.67 2.13 -14.55
CA THR A 35 2.53 0.68 -14.59
C THR A 35 1.47 0.28 -15.61
N LYS A 36 1.12 -1.00 -15.68
CA LYS A 36 0.04 -1.52 -16.53
C LYS A 36 -0.91 -2.38 -15.73
N GLN A 37 -2.20 -2.23 -16.00
CA GLN A 37 -3.22 -3.21 -15.64
C GLN A 37 -3.84 -3.73 -16.93
N ALA A 38 -3.61 -5.01 -17.22
CA ALA A 38 -3.80 -5.61 -18.53
C ALA A 38 -3.12 -4.76 -19.62
N ALA A 39 -3.85 -4.37 -20.66
CA ALA A 39 -3.36 -3.49 -21.72
C ALA A 39 -3.47 -1.99 -21.39
N VAL A 40 -4.01 -1.63 -20.22
CA VAL A 40 -4.32 -0.24 -19.88
C VAL A 40 -3.18 0.38 -19.06
N LYS A 41 -2.78 1.59 -19.45
CA LYS A 41 -1.81 2.39 -18.66
C LYS A 41 -2.40 2.70 -17.30
N SER A 42 -1.61 2.49 -16.26
CA SER A 42 -1.99 2.80 -14.88
C SER A 42 -0.79 3.41 -14.15
N TRP A 43 -1.00 3.81 -12.91
CA TRP A 43 0.01 4.40 -12.04
C TRP A 43 0.01 3.68 -10.71
N LEU A 44 1.18 3.26 -10.25
CA LEU A 44 1.38 2.78 -8.90
C LEU A 44 1.82 3.97 -8.07
N TRP A 45 0.93 4.40 -7.18
CA TRP A 45 1.16 5.44 -6.19
C TRP A 45 1.78 4.82 -4.94
N THR A 46 2.72 5.55 -4.36
CA THR A 46 3.39 5.22 -3.10
C THR A 46 3.21 6.40 -2.15
N PHE A 47 2.56 6.17 -1.02
CA PHE A 47 2.38 7.15 0.05
C PHE A 47 3.22 6.70 1.24
N VAL A 48 4.18 7.53 1.65
CA VAL A 48 5.12 7.23 2.72
C VAL A 48 4.87 8.17 3.88
N THR A 49 4.72 7.60 5.06
CA THR A 49 4.64 8.32 6.33
C THR A 49 5.82 7.88 7.20
N ASP A 50 6.00 8.52 8.35
CA ASP A 50 7.05 8.13 9.30
C ASP A 50 6.86 6.72 9.85
N ARG A 51 5.63 6.18 9.82
CA ARG A 51 5.28 4.93 10.52
C ARG A 51 4.67 3.84 9.62
N PHE A 52 4.24 4.16 8.41
CA PHE A 52 3.69 3.19 7.46
C PHE A 52 3.75 3.68 6.01
N THR A 53 3.58 2.75 5.06
CA THR A 53 3.61 3.05 3.63
C THR A 53 2.44 2.37 2.95
N VAL A 54 1.70 3.11 2.12
CA VAL A 54 0.54 2.61 1.37
C VAL A 54 0.83 2.65 -0.12
N PHE A 55 0.53 1.55 -0.80
CA PHE A 55 0.56 1.47 -2.26
C PHE A 55 -0.85 1.44 -2.85
N ALA A 56 -1.01 2.06 -4.03
CA ALA A 56 -2.28 2.10 -4.72
C ALA A 56 -2.10 2.10 -6.25
N VAL A 57 -2.70 1.14 -6.95
CA VAL A 57 -2.77 1.16 -8.42
C VAL A 57 -4.00 1.95 -8.86
N ARG A 58 -3.79 2.97 -9.71
CA ARG A 58 -4.85 3.87 -10.20
C ARG A 58 -4.77 4.10 -11.71
N PRO A 59 -5.90 4.33 -12.38
CA PRO A 59 -5.95 4.55 -13.83
C PRO A 59 -5.57 5.98 -14.24
N SER A 60 -5.29 6.89 -13.31
CA SER A 60 -4.95 8.29 -13.58
C SER A 60 -3.65 8.68 -12.87
N ARG A 61 -2.89 9.58 -13.53
CA ARG A 61 -1.73 10.29 -12.97
C ARG A 61 -2.15 11.52 -12.17
N ARG A 62 -3.37 12.03 -12.35
CA ARG A 62 -3.80 13.20 -11.59
C ARG A 62 -3.82 12.85 -10.12
N ASN A 63 -3.42 13.82 -9.31
CA ASN A 63 -3.44 13.76 -7.85
C ASN A 63 -4.87 13.72 -7.27
N GLU A 64 -5.84 13.16 -8.00
CA GLU A 64 -7.20 12.88 -7.53
C GLU A 64 -7.18 11.85 -6.39
N VAL A 65 -6.07 11.12 -6.21
CA VAL A 65 -5.84 10.26 -5.05
C VAL A 65 -5.53 11.07 -3.81
N ALA A 66 -4.78 12.17 -3.92
CA ALA A 66 -4.73 13.18 -2.87
C ALA A 66 -6.13 13.77 -2.68
N ALA A 67 -6.85 14.23 -3.72
CA ALA A 67 -8.15 14.87 -3.53
C ALA A 67 -9.27 13.99 -2.91
N ASN A 68 -9.23 12.66 -3.08
CA ASN A 68 -10.24 11.75 -2.53
C ASN A 68 -9.87 11.12 -1.17
N LEU A 69 -8.59 11.14 -0.77
CA LEU A 69 -8.17 10.76 0.59
C LEU A 69 -7.90 11.99 1.47
N LEU A 70 -7.32 13.03 0.91
CA LEU A 70 -6.90 14.28 1.52
C LEU A 70 -7.85 15.36 1.01
N THR A 71 -8.78 15.81 1.85
CA THR A 71 -9.48 17.08 1.64
C THR A 71 -8.47 18.17 1.29
N GLU A 72 -8.87 19.11 0.43
CA GLU A 72 -8.06 20.06 -0.37
C GLU A 72 -7.01 20.94 0.35
N ASP A 73 -6.69 20.71 1.62
CA ASP A 73 -5.71 21.46 2.43
C ASP A 73 -4.66 20.55 3.10
N PHE A 74 -3.85 19.83 2.32
CA PHE A 74 -2.64 19.19 2.85
C PHE A 74 -1.41 20.08 2.62
N GLY A 75 -1.23 21.06 3.51
CA GLY A 75 -0.11 22.02 3.51
C GLY A 75 1.24 21.47 3.98
N GLY A 76 1.39 20.14 4.11
CA GLY A 76 2.53 19.48 4.74
C GLY A 76 3.41 18.64 3.81
N MET A 77 3.31 18.79 2.49
CA MET A 77 4.15 18.05 1.55
C MET A 77 5.58 18.64 1.57
N GLU A 78 6.50 17.97 2.26
CA GLU A 78 7.91 18.38 2.31
C GLU A 78 8.56 18.19 0.91
N PRO A 79 9.35 19.13 0.39
CA PRO A 79 9.98 19.02 -0.94
C PRO A 79 11.03 17.90 -1.06
N THR A 80 11.40 17.27 0.05
CA THR A 80 12.53 16.34 0.16
C THR A 80 12.11 14.92 -0.14
N ASN A 81 12.16 14.59 -1.44
CA ASN A 81 11.91 13.31 -2.10
C ASN A 81 12.73 12.09 -1.60
N ASN A 82 13.55 12.21 -0.55
CA ASN A 82 14.52 11.15 -0.22
C ASN A 82 13.88 9.93 0.48
N ALA A 83 12.84 10.14 1.30
CA ALA A 83 12.12 9.06 1.98
C ALA A 83 11.21 8.27 1.02
N SER A 84 10.54 8.98 0.09
CA SER A 84 9.82 8.38 -1.05
C SER A 84 10.77 7.64 -1.97
N GLU A 85 11.87 8.25 -2.42
CA GLU A 85 12.90 7.61 -3.26
C GLU A 85 13.48 6.33 -2.64
N CYS A 86 13.62 6.26 -1.30
CA CYS A 86 14.10 5.07 -0.62
C CYS A 86 13.05 3.94 -0.52
N SER A 87 11.76 4.25 -0.27
CA SER A 87 10.69 3.25 -0.22
C SER A 87 10.27 2.75 -1.61
N LEU A 88 10.45 3.58 -2.64
CA LEU A 88 10.18 3.26 -4.04
C LEU A 88 11.04 2.12 -4.57
N ARG A 89 12.17 1.78 -3.93
CA ARG A 89 13.06 0.73 -4.43
C ARG A 89 12.36 -0.61 -4.56
N HIS A 90 11.58 -1.05 -3.57
CA HIS A 90 10.88 -2.34 -3.64
C HIS A 90 9.76 -2.32 -4.69
N SER A 91 8.98 -1.25 -4.78
CA SER A 91 7.89 -1.15 -5.77
C SER A 91 8.42 -1.05 -7.20
N VAL A 92 9.54 -0.35 -7.40
CA VAL A 92 10.25 -0.26 -8.69
C VAL A 92 10.87 -1.60 -9.08
N ILE A 93 11.47 -2.33 -8.15
CA ILE A 93 12.02 -3.68 -8.41
C ILE A 93 10.89 -4.65 -8.77
N CYS A 94 9.83 -4.72 -7.97
CA CYS A 94 8.66 -5.57 -8.26
C CYS A 94 8.05 -5.23 -9.63
N ARG A 95 7.95 -3.95 -9.99
CA ARG A 95 7.49 -3.52 -11.32
C ARG A 95 8.42 -4.01 -12.43
N LYS A 96 9.74 -3.78 -12.31
CA LYS A 96 10.72 -4.16 -13.35
C LYS A 96 10.69 -5.66 -13.63
N LEU A 97 10.39 -6.47 -12.61
CA LEU A 97 10.33 -7.93 -12.74
C LEU A 97 8.96 -8.46 -13.20
N SER A 98 7.85 -7.74 -12.93
CA SER A 98 6.49 -8.22 -13.20
C SER A 98 5.83 -7.65 -14.46
N PHE A 99 6.36 -6.58 -15.05
CA PHE A 99 5.79 -5.87 -16.21
C PHE A 99 4.36 -5.33 -16.04
N GLY A 100 3.84 -5.30 -14.80
CA GLY A 100 2.46 -4.90 -14.48
C GLY A 100 1.59 -6.09 -14.08
N THR A 101 0.28 -5.87 -14.02
CA THR A 101 -0.70 -6.90 -13.66
C THR A 101 -1.63 -7.17 -14.83
N GLN A 102 -2.23 -8.37 -14.91
CA GLN A 102 -3.17 -8.72 -16.00
C GLN A 102 -4.65 -8.52 -15.62
N SER A 103 -4.93 -8.09 -14.39
CA SER A 103 -6.29 -7.91 -13.89
C SER A 103 -6.34 -6.94 -12.71
N ALA A 104 -7.53 -6.39 -12.44
CA ALA A 104 -7.77 -5.59 -11.23
C ALA A 104 -7.47 -6.38 -9.94
N GLY A 105 -7.80 -7.68 -9.92
CA GLY A 105 -7.46 -8.57 -8.80
C GLY A 105 -5.95 -8.69 -8.58
N GLY A 106 -5.17 -8.77 -9.67
CA GLY A 106 -3.71 -8.75 -9.61
C GLY A 106 -3.16 -7.41 -9.08
N SER A 107 -3.73 -6.29 -9.53
CA SER A 107 -3.37 -4.95 -9.00
C SER A 107 -3.64 -4.84 -7.51
N ARG A 108 -4.82 -5.31 -7.06
CA ARG A 108 -5.16 -5.35 -5.63
C ARG A 108 -4.21 -6.25 -4.84
N PHE A 109 -3.80 -7.39 -5.39
CA PHE A 109 -2.82 -8.27 -4.75
C PHE A 109 -1.47 -7.57 -4.56
N VAL A 110 -0.96 -6.94 -5.61
CA VAL A 110 0.33 -6.24 -5.59
C VAL A 110 0.32 -5.06 -4.61
N GLU A 111 -0.68 -4.17 -4.70
CA GLU A 111 -0.73 -3.00 -3.84
C GLU A 111 -0.87 -3.40 -2.35
N THR A 112 -1.69 -4.41 -2.04
CA THR A 112 -1.91 -4.85 -0.66
C THR A 112 -0.66 -5.50 -0.07
N LEU A 113 0.03 -6.36 -0.82
CA LEU A 113 1.24 -7.00 -0.32
C LEU A 113 2.39 -6.01 -0.14
N LEU A 114 2.59 -5.10 -1.09
CA LEU A 114 3.61 -4.06 -0.97
C LEU A 114 3.35 -3.18 0.26
N THR A 115 2.10 -2.78 0.49
CA THR A 115 1.71 -2.00 1.69
C THR A 115 2.07 -2.75 2.97
N VAL A 116 1.70 -4.03 3.08
CA VAL A 116 1.97 -4.84 4.27
C VAL A 116 3.48 -5.01 4.50
N ILE A 117 4.21 -5.37 3.45
CA ILE A 117 5.66 -5.61 3.53
C ILE A 117 6.37 -4.33 3.98
N GLU A 118 6.12 -3.21 3.32
CA GLU A 118 6.80 -1.96 3.63
C GLU A 118 6.40 -1.40 4.99
N SER A 119 5.12 -1.47 5.35
CA SER A 119 4.66 -1.00 6.66
C SER A 119 5.24 -1.85 7.80
N CYS A 120 5.24 -3.18 7.66
CA CYS A 120 5.92 -4.06 8.62
C CYS A 120 7.41 -3.75 8.72
N ARG A 121 8.09 -3.53 7.60
CA ARG A 121 9.52 -3.19 7.55
C ARG A 121 9.81 -1.88 8.26
N GLN A 122 9.01 -0.83 8.02
CA GLN A 122 9.13 0.45 8.69
C GLN A 122 8.89 0.34 10.20
N GLN A 123 7.96 -0.51 10.61
CA GLN A 123 7.63 -0.74 12.02
C GLN A 123 8.57 -1.73 12.72
N GLY A 124 9.57 -2.29 12.03
CA GLY A 124 10.44 -3.33 12.58
C GLY A 124 9.72 -4.64 12.94
N ARG A 125 8.58 -4.94 12.29
CA ARG A 125 7.75 -6.13 12.53
C ARG A 125 8.09 -7.25 11.55
N ASP A 126 8.02 -8.48 12.03
CA ASP A 126 8.16 -9.66 11.17
C ASP A 126 6.93 -9.81 10.25
N VAL A 127 7.18 -9.69 8.94
CA VAL A 127 6.13 -9.73 7.90
C VAL A 127 5.43 -11.08 7.89
N PHE A 128 6.19 -12.18 8.00
CA PHE A 128 5.64 -13.53 7.88
C PHE A 128 4.77 -13.88 9.08
N ALA A 129 5.20 -13.53 10.29
CA ALA A 129 4.44 -13.70 11.52
C ALA A 129 3.14 -12.89 11.46
N TRP A 130 3.19 -11.64 10.98
CA TRP A 130 2.01 -10.80 10.86
C TRP A 130 1.01 -11.33 9.82
N VAL A 131 1.48 -11.73 8.63
CA VAL A 131 0.60 -12.31 7.60
C VAL A 131 -0.01 -13.63 8.08
N THR A 132 0.77 -14.46 8.76
CA THR A 132 0.28 -15.70 9.38
C THR A 132 -0.85 -15.41 10.37
N ALA A 133 -0.65 -14.44 11.25
CA ALA A 133 -1.67 -14.01 12.21
C ALA A 133 -2.93 -13.50 11.51
N ALA A 134 -2.81 -12.70 10.45
CA ALA A 134 -3.95 -12.20 9.68
C ALA A 134 -4.75 -13.33 9.01
N VAL A 135 -4.05 -14.32 8.45
CA VAL A 135 -4.69 -15.51 7.86
C VAL A 135 -5.37 -16.36 8.93
N GLN A 136 -4.73 -16.58 10.07
CA GLN A 136 -5.30 -17.31 11.21
C GLN A 136 -6.56 -16.61 11.76
N SER A 137 -6.50 -15.28 11.98
CA SER A 137 -7.68 -14.50 12.41
C SER A 137 -8.84 -14.67 11.44
N ARG A 138 -8.58 -14.64 10.12
CA ARG A 138 -9.61 -14.85 9.11
C ARG A 138 -10.26 -16.23 9.23
N PHE A 139 -9.47 -17.29 9.41
CA PHE A 139 -10.00 -18.64 9.61
C PHE A 139 -10.79 -18.78 10.91
N ALA A 140 -10.39 -18.05 11.95
CA ALA A 140 -11.07 -18.04 13.24
C ALA A 140 -12.29 -17.09 13.30
N GLY A 141 -12.62 -16.40 12.20
CA GLY A 141 -13.69 -15.39 12.19
C GLY A 141 -13.40 -14.16 13.06
N GLN A 142 -12.14 -13.93 13.41
CA GLN A 142 -11.66 -12.83 14.24
C GLN A 142 -11.28 -11.61 13.37
N PRO A 143 -11.26 -10.39 13.94
CA PRO A 143 -10.79 -9.21 13.23
C PRO A 143 -9.33 -9.38 12.78
N CYS A 144 -9.01 -8.78 11.63
CA CYS A 144 -7.64 -8.70 11.12
C CYS A 144 -6.77 -7.95 12.15
N PRO A 145 -5.56 -8.46 12.50
CA PRO A 145 -4.65 -7.74 13.38
C PRO A 145 -4.30 -6.39 12.76
N SER A 146 -4.31 -5.32 13.56
CA SER A 146 -4.02 -3.99 13.06
C SER A 146 -2.55 -3.86 12.61
N LEU A 147 -2.37 -3.13 11.52
CA LEU A 147 -1.07 -2.66 11.04
C LEU A 147 -0.84 -1.18 11.33
N LEU A 148 -1.80 -0.50 11.97
CA LEU A 148 -1.59 0.86 12.45
C LEU A 148 -0.54 0.83 13.57
N PRO A 149 0.52 1.65 13.46
CA PRO A 149 1.47 1.85 14.54
C PRO A 149 0.75 2.55 15.69
N GLY A 150 0.98 2.10 16.92
CA GLY A 150 0.19 2.47 18.10
C GLY A 150 -0.20 3.95 18.18
N VAL A 151 -1.47 4.18 18.53
CA VAL A 151 -1.96 5.43 19.14
C VAL A 151 -1.29 5.57 20.50
#